data_AF-A0A959YTF4-F1
#
_entry.id   AF-A0A959YTF4-F1
#
_cell.length_a   1.000
_cell.length_b   1.000
_cell.length_c   1.000
_cell.angle_alpha   90.00
_cell.angle_beta   90.00
_cell.angle_gamma   90.00
#
_symmetry.space_group_name_H-M   'P 1'
#
loop_
_entity.id
_entity.type
_entity.pdbx_description
1 polymer ?
#
loop_
_entity_poly.entity_id
_entity_poly.type
_entity_poly.pdbx_seq_one_letter_code
_entity_poly.pdbx_strand_id
1 'polypeptide(L)'
;MKTLFNTPIAIYLVAGIACLAIMIIIDYFMGAEAEHLNAWIIINRLFGIETGISDSLAIRNLGLFGATMLMLAANLIFGSALILLVKTIIHFIHPNI
;
A
#
# COMPACT_ATOMS: atom_id res chain seq x y z
N MET A 1 13.28 -22.88 -13.16
CA MET A 1 12.51 -22.98 -11.89
C MET A 1 13.27 -22.52 -10.64
N LYS A 2 14.61 -22.34 -10.65
CA LYS A 2 15.36 -21.80 -9.49
C LYS A 2 15.10 -20.32 -9.15
N THR A 3 14.38 -19.59 -10.00
CA THR A 3 14.15 -18.14 -9.87
C THR A 3 12.94 -17.76 -9.03
N LEU A 4 12.04 -18.70 -8.72
CA LEU A 4 10.81 -18.40 -7.95
C LEU A 4 11.03 -18.33 -6.43
N PHE A 5 12.06 -19.01 -5.90
CA PHE A 5 12.39 -18.99 -4.47
C PHE A 5 13.48 -17.98 -4.12
N ASN A 6 14.29 -17.57 -5.10
CA ASN A 6 15.21 -16.45 -4.98
C ASN A 6 14.54 -15.18 -5.54
N THR A 7 13.37 -14.83 -5.01
CA THR A 7 12.67 -13.60 -5.43
C THR A 7 13.51 -12.40 -5.03
N PRO A 8 14.00 -11.58 -5.98
CA PRO A 8 14.72 -10.37 -5.64
C PRO A 8 13.82 -9.46 -4.81
N ILE A 9 14.43 -8.70 -3.90
CA ILE A 9 13.74 -7.73 -3.03
C ILE A 9 12.83 -6.77 -3.84
N ALA A 10 13.18 -6.56 -5.11
CA ALA A 10 12.41 -5.83 -6.10
C ALA A 10 10.95 -6.29 -6.24
N ILE A 11 10.64 -7.60 -6.10
CA ILE A 11 9.26 -8.09 -6.21
C ILE A 11 8.41 -7.62 -5.03
N TYR A 12 8.97 -7.59 -3.83
CA TYR A 12 8.28 -7.08 -2.64
C TYR A 12 8.02 -5.58 -2.76
N LEU A 13 8.99 -4.82 -3.30
CA LEU A 13 8.82 -3.39 -3.57
C LEU A 13 7.74 -3.14 -4.62
N VAL A 14 7.73 -3.89 -5.73
CA VAL A 14 6.70 -3.78 -6.78
C VAL A 14 5.32 -4.10 -6.22
N ALA A 15 5.19 -5.14 -5.40
CA ALA A 15 3.93 -5.47 -4.75
C ALA A 15 3.44 -4.36 -3.81
N GLY A 16 4.34 -3.76 -3.02
CA GLY A 16 4.01 -2.62 -2.16
C GLY A 16 3.56 -1.39 -2.96
N ILE A 17 4.23 -1.07 -4.07
CA ILE A 17 3.84 0.01 -4.97
C ILE A 17 2.47 -0.27 -5.61
N ALA A 18 2.21 -1.50 -6.03
CA ALA A 18 0.92 -1.90 -6.58
C ALA A 18 -0.20 -1.75 -5.55
N CYS A 19 0.02 -2.18 -4.30
CA CYS A 19 -0.92 -1.95 -3.20
C CYS A 19 -1.19 -0.46 -2.98
N LEU A 20 -0.14 0.37 -2.98
CA LEU A 20 -0.29 1.81 -2.84
C LEU A 20 -1.12 2.40 -3.99
N ALA A 21 -0.85 2.01 -5.23
CA ALA A 21 -1.63 2.49 -6.38
C ALA A 21 -3.11 2.13 -6.27
N ILE A 22 -3.42 0.89 -5.86
CA ILE A 22 -4.79 0.43 -5.63
C ILE A 22 -5.45 1.25 -4.51
N MET A 23 -4.74 1.45 -3.39
CA MET A 23 -5.23 2.24 -2.26
C MET A 23 -5.57 3.67 -2.67
N ILE A 24 -4.71 4.32 -3.46
CA ILE A 24 -4.96 5.68 -3.97
C ILE A 24 -6.24 5.73 -4.80
N ILE A 25 -6.44 4.74 -5.68
CA ILE A 25 -7.63 4.67 -6.53
C ILE A 25 -8.88 4.46 -5.67
N ILE A 26 -8.83 3.55 -4.71
CA ILE A 26 -9.95 3.29 -3.80
C ILE A 26 -10.26 4.54 -2.98
N ASP A 27 -9.26 5.18 -2.39
CA ASP A 27 -9.43 6.37 -1.55
C ASP A 27 -9.90 7.58 -2.36
N TYR A 28 -9.56 7.65 -3.66
CA TYR A 28 -10.12 8.63 -4.57
C TYR A 28 -11.64 8.44 -4.74
N PHE A 29 -12.11 7.21 -4.92
CA PHE A 29 -13.53 6.92 -5.04
C PHE A 29 -14.29 7.04 -3.72
N MET A 30 -13.66 6.68 -2.60
CA MET A 30 -14.24 6.80 -1.26
C MET A 30 -14.25 8.25 -0.75
N GLY A 31 -13.35 9.10 -1.25
CA GLY A 31 -13.29 10.51 -0.91
C GLY A 31 -13.20 10.75 0.60
N ALA A 32 -14.24 11.37 1.17
CA ALA A 32 -14.31 11.68 2.60
C ALA A 32 -14.57 10.47 3.51
N GLU A 33 -15.00 9.33 2.96
CA GLU A 33 -15.31 8.13 3.75
C GLU A 33 -14.06 7.41 4.28
N ALA A 34 -12.90 7.64 3.66
CA ALA A 34 -11.61 7.13 4.14
C ALA A 34 -11.09 7.98 5.32
N GLU A 35 -11.76 7.88 6.47
CA GLU A 35 -11.54 8.74 7.63
C GLU A 35 -10.16 8.51 8.30
N HIS A 36 -9.70 7.26 8.37
CA HIS A 36 -8.50 6.92 9.14
C HIS A 36 -7.20 7.23 8.42
N LEU A 37 -7.07 6.78 7.17
CA LEU A 37 -5.88 6.90 6.35
C LEU A 37 -6.31 7.02 4.90
N ASN A 38 -6.10 8.20 4.30
CA ASN A 38 -6.48 8.48 2.93
C ASN A 38 -5.23 8.82 2.09
N ALA A 39 -4.77 7.87 1.29
CA ALA A 39 -3.60 7.98 0.44
C ALA A 39 -3.78 9.05 -0.66
N TRP A 40 -5.00 9.21 -1.19
CA TRP A 40 -5.30 10.24 -2.18
C TRP A 40 -5.07 11.65 -1.61
N ILE A 41 -5.59 11.95 -0.43
CA ILE A 41 -5.39 13.25 0.25
C ILE A 41 -3.92 13.45 0.60
N ILE A 42 -3.27 12.42 1.17
CA ILE A 42 -1.84 12.49 1.53
C ILE A 42 -1.01 12.89 0.30
N ILE A 43 -1.22 12.22 -0.83
CA ILE A 43 -0.46 12.50 -2.06
C ILE A 43 -0.73 13.89 -2.59
N ASN A 44 -2.00 14.32 -2.67
CA ASN A 44 -2.31 15.67 -3.12
C ASN A 44 -1.64 16.73 -2.23
N ARG A 45 -1.64 16.53 -0.92
CA ARG A 45 -0.96 17.44 0.02
C ARG A 45 0.56 17.43 -0.10
N LEU A 46 1.18 16.29 -0.41
CA LEU A 46 2.61 16.22 -0.73
C LEU A 46 2.97 17.04 -1.98
N PHE A 47 2.06 17.12 -2.94
CA PHE A 47 2.19 17.97 -4.13
C PHE A 47 1.71 19.42 -3.93
N GLY A 48 1.27 19.79 -2.72
CA GLY A 48 0.75 21.13 -2.43
C GLY A 48 -0.62 21.43 -3.05
N ILE A 49 -1.37 20.39 -3.43
CA ILE A 49 -2.71 20.52 -4.01
C ILE A 49 -3.75 20.44 -2.88
N GLU A 50 -4.61 21.44 -2.80
CA GLU A 50 -5.74 21.41 -1.88
C GLU A 50 -6.86 20.53 -2.43
N THR A 51 -7.14 19.44 -1.72
CA THR A 51 -8.34 18.65 -1.92
C THR A 51 -9.47 19.26 -1.09
N GLY A 52 -10.65 19.50 -1.67
CA GLY A 52 -11.85 19.95 -0.93
C GLY A 52 -12.40 18.92 0.09
N ILE A 53 -11.58 17.96 0.50
CA ILE A 53 -11.85 16.87 1.42
C ILE A 53 -11.07 17.14 2.71
N SER A 54 -11.71 16.93 3.86
CA SER A 54 -11.09 17.11 5.18
C SER A 54 -9.90 16.17 5.42
N ASP A 55 -8.99 16.57 6.29
CA ASP A 55 -7.84 15.75 6.67
C ASP A 55 -8.24 14.42 7.30
N SER A 56 -7.56 13.35 6.87
CA SER A 56 -7.69 12.04 7.51
C SER A 56 -7.10 12.06 8.93
N LEU A 57 -7.58 11.16 9.78
CA LEU A 57 -7.14 11.03 11.18
C LEU A 57 -5.62 10.89 11.30
N ALA A 58 -5.00 10.15 10.40
CA ALA A 58 -3.54 10.01 10.34
C ALA A 58 -2.81 11.35 10.14
N ILE A 59 -3.30 12.22 9.23
CA ILE A 59 -2.71 13.54 9.02
C ILE A 59 -2.93 14.42 10.26
N ARG A 60 -4.12 14.38 10.86
CA ARG A 60 -4.46 15.18 12.05
C ARG A 60 -3.60 14.82 13.26
N ASN A 61 -3.29 13.54 13.45
CA ASN A 61 -2.56 13.06 14.63
C ASN A 61 -1.04 13.01 14.45
N LEU A 62 -0.56 12.69 13.25
CA LEU A 62 0.87 12.44 12.98
C LEU A 62 1.50 13.48 12.04
N GLY A 63 0.71 14.41 11.52
CA GLY A 63 1.11 15.31 10.45
C GLY A 63 1.25 14.60 9.09
N LEU A 64 1.51 15.37 8.04
CA LEU A 64 1.65 14.85 6.68
C LEU A 64 2.78 13.83 6.55
N PHE A 65 3.93 14.10 7.17
CA PHE A 65 5.09 13.21 7.14
C PHE A 65 4.78 11.85 7.80
N GLY A 66 4.20 11.87 9.00
CA GLY A 66 3.85 10.65 9.72
C GLY A 66 2.77 9.83 8.99
N ALA A 67 1.75 10.51 8.44
CA ALA A 67 0.72 9.86 7.62
C ALA A 67 1.33 9.20 6.36
N THR A 68 2.28 9.87 5.71
CA THR A 68 3.01 9.33 4.55
C THR A 68 3.81 8.08 4.92
N MET A 69 4.54 8.11 6.04
CA MET A 69 5.29 6.94 6.51
C MET A 69 4.36 5.77 6.85
N LEU A 70 3.23 6.05 7.50
CA LEU A 70 2.25 5.03 7.87
C LEU A 70 1.60 4.41 6.62
N MET A 71 1.25 5.24 5.63
CA MET A 71 0.77 4.80 4.31
C MET A 71 1.78 3.88 3.61
N LEU A 72 3.05 4.29 3.52
CA LEU A 72 4.09 3.48 2.88
C LEU A 72 4.33 2.16 3.63
N ALA A 73 4.41 2.21 4.96
CA ALA A 73 4.61 1.03 5.79
C ALA A 73 3.44 0.03 5.66
N ALA A 74 2.19 0.51 5.73
CA ALA A 74 1.01 -0.34 5.55
C ALA A 74 1.03 -1.04 4.19
N ASN A 75 1.31 -0.30 3.11
CA ASN A 75 1.34 -0.86 1.77
C ASN A 75 2.49 -1.86 1.55
N LEU A 76 3.66 -1.63 2.16
CA LEU A 76 4.75 -2.62 2.14
C LEU A 76 4.38 -3.90 2.89
N ILE A 77 3.70 -3.80 4.03
CA ILE A 77 3.22 -4.95 4.80
C ILE A 77 2.20 -5.74 3.98
N PHE A 78 1.21 -5.08 3.39
CA PHE A 78 0.20 -5.73 2.55
C PHE A 78 0.81 -6.37 1.30
N GLY A 79 1.71 -5.67 0.60
CA GLY A 79 2.42 -6.21 -0.56
C GLY A 79 3.24 -7.45 -0.21
N SER A 80 3.94 -7.42 0.94
CA SER A 80 4.71 -8.57 1.42
C SER A 80 3.82 -9.75 1.82
N ALA A 81 2.70 -9.48 2.49
CA ALA A 81 1.72 -10.50 2.88
C ALA A 81 1.09 -11.16 1.64
N LEU A 82 0.78 -10.38 0.59
CA LEU A 82 0.25 -10.89 -0.67
C LEU A 82 1.24 -11.84 -1.35
N ILE A 83 2.52 -11.46 -1.43
CA ILE A 83 3.55 -12.33 -2.01
C ILE A 83 3.71 -13.62 -1.21
N LEU A 84 3.70 -13.55 0.12
CA LEU A 84 3.74 -14.74 0.99
C LEU A 84 2.52 -15.64 0.76
N LEU A 85 1.32 -15.06 0.66
CA LEU A 85 0.09 -15.79 0.38
C LEU A 85 0.18 -16.52 -0.97
N VAL A 86 0.60 -15.84 -2.03
CA VAL A 86 0.78 -16.44 -3.36
C VAL A 86 1.80 -17.58 -3.32
N LYS A 87 2.92 -17.41 -2.63
CA LYS A 87 3.93 -18.48 -2.45
C LYS A 87 3.33 -19.69 -1.73
N THR A 88 2.58 -19.47 -0.65
CA THR A 88 1.92 -20.54 0.10
C THR A 88 0.90 -21.29 -0.75
N ILE A 89 0.10 -20.58 -1.55
CA ILE A 89 -0.88 -21.20 -2.47
C ILE A 89 -0.16 -22.05 -3.53
N ILE A 90 0.90 -21.52 -4.15
CA ILE A 90 1.67 -22.26 -5.16
C ILE A 90 2.24 -23.54 -4.55
N HIS A 91 2.84 -23.46 -3.36
CA HIS A 91 3.38 -24.62 -2.66
C HIS A 91 2.30 -25.65 -2.31
N PHE A 92 1.11 -25.21 -1.91
CA PHE A 92 0.00 -26.11 -1.61
C PHE A 92 -0.52 -26.85 -2.85
N ILE A 93 -0.60 -26.17 -4.01
CA ILE A 93 -1.06 -26.77 -5.26
C ILE A 93 0.04 -27.65 -5.89
N HIS A 94 1.30 -27.25 -5.77
CA HIS A 94 2.46 -27.94 -6.34
C HIS A 94 3.51 -28.24 -5.25
N PRO A 95 3.27 -29.21 -4.37
CA PRO A 95 4.15 -29.50 -3.23
C PRO A 95 5.53 -30.05 -3.63
N ASN A 96 5.68 -30.51 -4.88
CA ASN A 96 6.91 -31.09 -5.42
C ASN A 96 7.77 -30.09 -6.22
N ILE A 97 7.44 -28.81 -6.21
CA ILE A 97 8.21 -27.70 -6.82
C ILE A 97 8.83 -26.85 -5.72
#